data_AF-G9FXK2-F1
#
_entry.id   AF-G9FXK2-F1
#
_cell.length_a   1.000
_cell.length_b   1.000
_cell.length_c   1.000
_cell.angle_alpha   90.00
_cell.angle_beta   90.00
_cell.angle_gamma   90.00
#
_symmetry.space_group_name_H-M   'P 1'
#
loop_
_entity.id
_entity.type
_entity.pdbx_description
1 polymer ?
#
loop_
_entity_poly.entity_id
_entity_poly.type
_entity_poly.pdbx_seq_one_letter_code
_entity_poly.pdbx_strand_id
1 'polypeptide(L)'
;GVIGRYCDQPEKFPGVAHFHTVRVAQPSGKYYSADYLRQLCDIWDLRGSGLTNMHGSTGDIVLLGTQTPQLEEIFFELTHNLNTDLG
;
A
#
# COMPACT_ATOMS: atom_id res chain seq x y z
N GLY A 1 3.74 5.08 8.72
CA GLY A 1 3.40 5.32 7.31
C GLY A 1 4.09 4.35 6.36
N VAL A 2 5.35 4.59 5.99
CA VAL A 2 6.04 3.83 4.93
C VAL A 2 7.30 3.12 5.45
N ILE A 3 7.52 1.88 5.04
CA ILE A 3 8.76 1.12 5.32
C ILE A 3 9.53 0.91 4.01
N GLY A 4 10.66 1.60 3.87
CA GLY A 4 11.55 1.47 2.72
C GLY A 4 12.25 0.10 2.69
N ARG A 5 12.34 -0.48 1.48
CA ARG A 5 13.05 -1.73 1.21
C ARG A 5 13.56 -1.75 -0.23
N TYR A 6 14.75 -2.32 -0.40
CA TYR A 6 15.47 -2.47 -1.67
C TYR A 6 15.99 -3.91 -1.76
N CYS A 7 15.95 -4.52 -2.95
CA CYS A 7 16.56 -5.83 -3.15
C CYS A 7 18.08 -5.72 -3.26
N ASP A 8 18.80 -6.77 -2.85
CA ASP A 8 20.27 -6.84 -2.90
C ASP A 8 20.83 -7.16 -4.29
N GLN A 9 19.98 -7.58 -5.23
CA GLN A 9 20.34 -7.95 -6.61
C GLN A 9 19.45 -7.24 -7.64
N PRO A 10 19.52 -5.89 -7.73
CA PRO A 10 18.63 -5.08 -8.57
C PRO A 10 18.78 -5.35 -10.07
N GLU A 11 19.96 -5.75 -10.55
CA GLU A 11 20.18 -6.10 -11.95
C GLU A 11 19.47 -7.41 -12.33
N LYS A 12 19.40 -8.37 -11.40
CA LYS A 12 18.71 -9.65 -11.63
C LYS A 12 17.21 -9.53 -11.41
N PHE A 13 16.78 -8.68 -10.49
CA PHE A 13 15.37 -8.50 -10.11
C PHE A 13 14.94 -7.02 -10.16
N PRO A 14 14.97 -6.38 -11.34
CA PRO A 14 14.73 -4.94 -11.45
C PRO A 14 13.33 -4.53 -11.00
N GLY A 15 12.33 -5.41 -11.12
CA GLY A 15 10.95 -5.14 -10.70
C GLY A 15 10.76 -4.94 -9.18
N VAL A 16 11.74 -5.36 -8.37
CA VAL A 16 11.71 -5.19 -6.90
C VAL A 16 12.94 -4.42 -6.38
N ALA A 17 13.63 -3.70 -7.27
CA ALA A 17 14.73 -2.81 -6.88
C ALA A 17 14.29 -1.85 -5.78
N HIS A 18 13.08 -1.30 -5.90
CA HIS A 18 12.34 -0.67 -4.81
C HIS A 18 11.10 -1.51 -4.53
N PHE A 19 10.87 -1.85 -3.26
CA PHE A 19 9.72 -2.65 -2.86
C PHE A 19 9.18 -2.20 -1.50
N HIS A 20 8.80 -0.93 -1.43
CA HIS A 20 8.39 -0.27 -0.20
C HIS A 20 7.01 -0.74 0.26
N THR A 21 6.83 -0.86 1.57
CA THR A 21 5.54 -1.17 2.18
C THR A 21 4.85 0.12 2.62
N VAL A 22 3.59 0.31 2.24
CA VAL A 22 2.73 1.39 2.76
C VAL A 22 1.75 0.78 3.77
N ARG A 23 1.72 1.34 4.99
CA ARG A 23 0.75 0.97 6.03
C ARG A 23 -0.42 1.95 5.97
N VAL A 24 -1.62 1.42 5.83
CA VAL A 24 -2.86 2.18 5.70
C VAL A 24 -3.72 1.92 6.94
N ALA A 25 -4.24 2.99 7.54
CA ALA A 25 -5.04 2.92 8.76
C ALA A 25 -6.34 2.16 8.49
N GLN A 26 -6.59 1.10 9.27
CA GLN A 26 -7.79 0.28 9.18
C GLN A 26 -8.95 0.82 10.04
N PRO A 27 -10.22 0.58 9.67
CA PRO A 27 -11.36 0.81 10.56
C PRO A 27 -11.30 -0.12 11.78
N SER A 28 -11.85 0.37 12.90
CA SER A 28 -11.96 -0.40 14.14
C SER A 28 -12.72 -1.71 13.90
N GLY A 29 -12.18 -2.82 14.42
CA GLY A 29 -12.76 -4.15 14.24
C GLY A 29 -12.63 -4.75 12.84
N LYS A 30 -11.98 -4.06 11.88
CA LYS A 30 -11.72 -4.56 10.51
C LYS A 30 -12.99 -4.93 9.72
N TYR A 31 -14.08 -4.18 9.93
CA TYR A 31 -15.29 -4.31 9.12
C TYR A 31 -15.24 -3.37 7.92
N TYR A 32 -15.55 -3.88 6.73
CA TYR A 32 -15.48 -3.15 5.47
C TYR A 32 -16.75 -3.33 4.64
N SER A 33 -17.06 -2.32 3.82
CA SER A 33 -17.91 -2.52 2.65
C SER A 33 -17.06 -3.05 1.49
N ALA A 34 -17.68 -3.81 0.59
CA ALA A 34 -17.00 -4.28 -0.62
C ALA A 34 -16.54 -3.10 -1.50
N ASP A 35 -17.30 -1.99 -1.51
CA ASP A 35 -16.98 -0.81 -2.32
C ASP A 35 -15.69 -0.13 -1.86
N TYR A 36 -15.48 -0.01 -0.55
CA TYR A 36 -14.23 0.53 0.00
C TYR A 36 -13.02 -0.32 -0.41
N LEU A 37 -13.12 -1.65 -0.27
CA LEU A 37 -12.03 -2.54 -0.60
C LEU A 37 -11.72 -2.54 -2.10
N ARG A 38 -12.73 -2.47 -2.97
CA ARG A 38 -12.51 -2.35 -4.42
C ARG A 38 -11.79 -1.06 -4.78
N GLN A 39 -12.21 0.08 -4.24
CA GLN A 39 -11.54 1.36 -4.48
C GLN A 39 -10.09 1.35 -4.00
N LEU A 40 -9.82 0.73 -2.85
CA LEU A 40 -8.45 0.56 -2.36
C LEU A 40 -7.61 -0.35 -3.27
N CYS A 41 -8.20 -1.43 -3.79
CA CYS A 41 -7.56 -2.30 -4.79
C CYS A 41 -7.27 -1.54 -6.09
N ASP A 42 -8.19 -0.72 -6.59
CA ASP A 42 -8.01 0.04 -7.84
C ASP A 42 -6.78 0.98 -7.76
N ILE A 43 -6.59 1.66 -6.62
CA ILE A 43 -5.39 2.47 -6.36
C ILE A 43 -4.15 1.58 -6.35
N TRP A 44 -4.22 0.46 -5.64
CA TRP A 44 -3.06 -0.38 -5.41
C TRP A 44 -2.60 -1.17 -6.65
N ASP A 45 -3.53 -1.58 -7.50
CA ASP A 45 -3.24 -2.23 -8.77
C ASP A 45 -2.58 -1.27 -9.76
N LEU A 46 -2.96 0.02 -9.73
CA LEU A 46 -2.35 1.05 -10.59
C LEU A 46 -0.95 1.47 -10.10
N ARG A 47 -0.77 1.62 -8.78
CA ARG A 47 0.38 2.33 -8.20
C ARG A 47 1.31 1.44 -7.37
N GLY A 48 0.95 0.19 -7.15
CA GLY A 48 1.69 -0.78 -6.36
C GLY A 48 1.91 -2.09 -7.08
N SER A 49 2.15 -3.13 -6.31
CA SER A 49 2.41 -4.48 -6.82
C SER A 49 1.14 -5.34 -6.98
N GLY A 50 -0.02 -4.87 -6.49
CA GLY A 50 -1.23 -5.68 -6.30
C GLY A 50 -1.15 -6.66 -5.11
N LEU A 51 -0.01 -6.77 -4.42
CA LEU A 51 0.16 -7.66 -3.26
C LEU A 51 -0.18 -6.96 -1.95
N THR A 52 -0.86 -7.65 -1.05
CA THR A 52 -1.26 -7.10 0.24
C THR A 52 -1.09 -8.10 1.37
N ASN A 53 -0.95 -7.61 2.62
CA ASN A 53 -1.31 -8.39 3.79
C ASN A 53 -2.56 -7.78 4.43
N MET A 54 -3.58 -8.61 4.63
CA MET A 54 -4.84 -8.28 5.30
C MET A 54 -4.94 -9.10 6.59
N HIS A 55 -4.25 -8.71 7.68
CA HIS A 55 -3.63 -7.41 8.01
C HIS A 55 -2.21 -7.58 8.55
N GLY A 56 -1.52 -6.47 8.81
CA GLY A 56 -0.33 -6.47 9.66
C GLY A 56 -0.67 -6.84 11.11
N SER A 57 0.29 -7.39 11.86
CA SER A 57 0.06 -7.84 13.25
C SER A 57 -0.42 -6.72 14.18
N THR A 58 0.00 -5.48 13.94
CA THR A 58 -0.45 -4.29 14.70
C THR A 58 -1.86 -3.84 14.29
N GLY A 59 -2.32 -4.19 13.09
CA GLY A 59 -3.68 -3.93 12.63
C GLY A 59 -3.79 -3.32 11.23
N ASP A 60 -2.74 -2.67 10.75
CA ASP A 60 -2.74 -1.92 9.48
C ASP A 60 -3.11 -2.78 8.28
N ILE A 61 -3.78 -2.18 7.29
CA ILE A 61 -3.77 -2.73 5.93
C ILE A 61 -2.35 -2.53 5.38
N VAL A 62 -1.77 -3.57 4.80
CA VAL A 62 -0.41 -3.53 4.29
C VAL A 62 -0.44 -3.63 2.78
N LEU A 63 -0.08 -2.53 2.12
CA LEU A 63 0.15 -2.49 0.68
C LEU A 63 1.62 -2.83 0.42
N LEU A 64 1.88 -4.01 -0.15
CA LEU A 64 3.20 -4.64 -0.14
C LEU A 64 3.96 -4.43 -1.45
N GLY A 65 4.78 -3.39 -1.52
CA GLY A 65 5.70 -3.17 -2.63
C GLY A 65 5.21 -2.10 -3.59
N THR A 66 5.88 -0.96 -3.54
CA THR A 66 5.81 0.12 -4.53
C THR A 66 7.17 0.83 -4.62
N GLN A 67 7.27 1.80 -5.52
CA GLN A 67 8.46 2.60 -5.76
C GLN A 67 8.34 3.98 -5.10
N THR A 68 9.48 4.62 -4.81
CA THR A 68 9.52 5.93 -4.13
C THR A 68 8.65 7.00 -4.79
N PRO A 69 8.63 7.17 -6.13
CA PRO A 69 7.82 8.22 -6.77
C PRO A 69 6.31 8.03 -6.61
N GLN A 70 5.84 6.82 -6.30
CA GLN A 70 4.40 6.54 -6.15
C GLN A 70 3.90 6.84 -4.72
N LEU A 71 4.77 7.10 -3.75
CA LEU A 71 4.36 7.24 -2.35
C LEU A 71 3.42 8.43 -2.13
N GLU A 72 3.77 9.61 -2.65
CA GLU A 72 2.94 10.80 -2.54
C GLU A 72 1.64 10.66 -3.35
N GLU A 73 1.70 10.00 -4.50
CA GLU A 73 0.53 9.75 -5.34
C GLU A 73 -0.49 8.84 -4.65
N ILE A 74 -0.01 7.75 -4.04
CA ILE A 74 -0.84 6.85 -3.23
C ILE A 74 -1.43 7.63 -2.05
N PHE A 75 -0.62 8.42 -1.35
CA PHE A 75 -1.08 9.20 -0.20
C PHE A 75 -2.14 10.24 -0.59
N PHE A 76 -1.96 10.90 -1.74
CA PHE A 76 -2.92 11.86 -2.28
C PHE A 76 -4.26 11.19 -2.57
N GLU A 77 -4.29 10.05 -3.26
CA GLU A 77 -5.54 9.34 -3.56
C GLU A 77 -6.22 8.78 -2.31
N LEU A 78 -5.45 8.22 -1.36
CA LEU A 78 -5.99 7.75 -0.08
C LEU A 78 -6.70 8.87 0.68
N THR A 79 -6.08 10.03 0.77
CA THR A 79 -6.61 11.16 1.55
C THR A 79 -7.75 11.88 0.82
N HIS A 80 -7.60 12.16 -0.47
CA HIS A 80 -8.56 12.99 -1.22
C HIS A 80 -9.77 12.20 -1.73
N ASN A 81 -9.60 10.91 -2.07
CA ASN A 81 -10.67 10.11 -2.67
C ASN A 81 -11.29 9.12 -1.69
N LEU A 82 -10.49 8.57 -0.77
CA LEU A 82 -10.93 7.53 0.18
C LEU A 82 -11.09 8.03 1.62
N ASN A 83 -10.73 9.29 1.91
CA ASN A 83 -10.71 9.84 3.28
C ASN A 83 -10.03 8.88 4.28
N THR A 84 -8.91 8.30 3.86
CA THR A 84 -8.16 7.28 4.59
C THR A 84 -6.73 7.76 4.80
N ASP A 85 -6.22 7.62 6.02
CA ASP A 85 -4.87 8.05 6.39
C ASP A 85 -3.90 6.85 6.45
N LEU A 86 -2.62 7.14 6.63
CA LEU A 86 -1.58 6.15 6.88
C LEU A 86 -1.65 5.64 8.33
N GLY A 87 -1.12 4.42 8.52
CA GLY A 87 -0.87 3.83 9.85
C GLY A 87 0.46 4.23 10.46
#